data_AF-A0A101DBB0-F1
#
_entry.id   AF-A0A101DBB0-F1
#
_cell.length_a   1.000
_cell.length_b   1.000
_cell.length_c   1.000
_cell.angle_alpha   90.00
_cell.angle_beta   90.00
_cell.angle_gamma   90.00
#
_symmetry.space_group_name_H-M   'P 1'
#
loop_
_entity.id
_entity.type
_entity.pdbx_description
1 polymer ?
#
loop_
_entity_poly.entity_id
_entity_poly.type
_entity_poly.pdbx_seq_one_letter_code
_entity_poly.pdbx_strand_id
1 'polypeptide(L)'
;MSFYTSERYLESQLRKIKDSHPENYQLIEDFVEDLLAEGISPKRVYTYIFWLRKIIETADTKLDNWGRREVRKVINRYQIECNKGNISENSLREVKKTLKKFFKWLGREDLVNWFSLGNVAPKISPQDLITTEEFEAMLRTCMNSRCSIPKLFHNPKPNSCEKTNEQKDQVDHQT
;
A
#
# COMPACT_ATOMS: atom_id res chain seq x y z
N MET A 1 -5.01 21.57 -2.57
CA MET A 1 -3.62 21.20 -2.93
C MET A 1 -3.57 20.88 -4.41
N SER A 2 -2.58 21.39 -5.13
CA SER A 2 -2.57 21.47 -6.60
C SER A 2 -2.26 20.13 -7.28
N PHE A 3 -3.29 19.47 -7.81
CA PHE A 3 -3.18 18.28 -8.65
C PHE A 3 -2.29 18.50 -9.89
N TYR A 4 -2.22 19.75 -10.39
CA TYR A 4 -1.46 20.16 -11.57
C TYR A 4 0.06 19.93 -11.51
N THR A 5 0.64 19.80 -10.31
CA THR A 5 2.09 19.58 -10.20
C THR A 5 2.49 18.20 -10.72
N SER A 6 1.69 17.18 -10.42
CA SER A 6 2.01 15.78 -10.77
C SER A 6 1.92 15.53 -12.27
N GLU A 7 0.97 16.17 -12.95
CA GLU A 7 0.80 16.11 -14.42
C GLU A 7 2.02 16.71 -15.13
N ARG A 8 2.49 17.88 -14.70
CA ARG A 8 3.72 18.49 -15.25
C ARG A 8 4.95 17.61 -15.09
N TYR A 9 5.09 16.93 -13.94
CA TYR A 9 6.20 16.01 -13.73
C TYR A 9 6.09 14.77 -14.62
N LEU A 10 4.87 14.26 -14.85
CA LEU A 10 4.61 13.13 -15.75
C LEU A 10 4.99 13.49 -17.19
N GLU A 11 4.49 14.62 -17.71
CA GLU A 11 4.84 15.13 -19.04
C GLU A 11 6.36 15.28 -19.21
N SER A 12 7.04 15.81 -18.19
CA SER A 12 8.49 15.95 -18.19
C SER A 12 9.22 14.60 -18.28
N GLN A 13 8.70 13.54 -17.64
CA GLN A 13 9.29 12.20 -17.78
C GLN A 13 9.03 11.61 -19.16
N LEU A 14 7.81 11.76 -19.70
CA LEU A 14 7.48 11.29 -21.04
C LEU A 14 8.34 11.95 -22.10
N ARG A 15 8.57 13.26 -22.00
CA ARG A 15 9.49 13.97 -22.91
C ARG A 15 10.92 13.42 -22.83
N LYS A 16 11.43 13.14 -21.63
CA LYS A 16 12.78 12.53 -21.48
C LYS A 16 12.85 11.14 -22.10
N ILE A 17 11.78 10.36 -22.02
CA ILE A 17 11.71 9.04 -22.66
C ILE A 17 11.68 9.21 -24.17
N LYS A 18 10.89 10.16 -24.69
CA LYS A 18 10.85 10.48 -26.13
C LYS A 18 12.23 10.84 -26.68
N ASP A 19 13.00 11.63 -25.93
CA ASP A 19 14.33 12.08 -26.34
C ASP A 19 15.39 10.97 -26.24
N SER A 20 15.28 10.07 -25.25
CA SER A 20 16.31 9.04 -24.98
C SER A 20 16.04 7.69 -25.63
N HIS A 21 14.77 7.27 -25.70
CA HIS A 21 14.32 5.96 -26.15
C HIS A 21 13.02 6.11 -26.96
N PRO A 22 13.06 6.81 -28.12
CA PRO A 22 11.88 7.08 -28.94
C PRO A 22 11.16 5.80 -29.37
N GLU A 23 11.88 4.69 -29.52
CA GLU A 23 11.35 3.38 -29.88
C GLU A 23 10.44 2.75 -28.82
N ASN A 24 10.53 3.19 -27.57
CA ASN A 24 9.70 2.74 -26.46
C ASN A 24 8.63 3.78 -26.09
N TYR A 25 8.67 4.98 -26.68
CA TYR A 25 7.80 6.10 -26.28
C TYR A 25 6.31 5.76 -26.44
N GLN A 26 5.90 5.28 -27.62
CA GLN A 26 4.49 5.00 -27.90
C GLN A 26 3.92 3.97 -26.91
N LEU A 27 4.67 2.89 -26.66
CA LEU A 27 4.26 1.84 -25.74
C LEU A 27 4.06 2.35 -24.30
N ILE A 28 4.89 3.32 -23.90
CA ILE A 28 4.83 3.92 -22.56
C ILE A 28 3.72 4.97 -22.48
N GLU A 29 3.47 5.70 -23.57
CA GLU A 29 2.35 6.63 -23.69
C GLU A 29 1.01 5.89 -23.60
N ASP A 30 0.83 4.82 -24.37
CA ASP A 30 -0.36 3.96 -24.32
C ASP A 30 -0.57 3.40 -22.90
N PHE A 31 0.53 2.96 -22.24
CA PHE A 31 0.47 2.51 -20.85
C PHE A 31 0.03 3.63 -19.88
N VAL A 32 0.48 4.87 -20.08
CA VAL A 32 0.07 6.01 -19.25
C VAL A 32 -1.41 6.31 -19.43
N GLU A 33 -1.89 6.35 -20.67
CA GLU A 33 -3.29 6.62 -20.99
C GLU A 33 -4.21 5.58 -20.34
N ASP A 34 -3.87 4.30 -20.44
CA ASP A 34 -4.64 3.23 -19.83
C ASP A 34 -4.64 3.31 -18.28
N LEU A 35 -3.50 3.63 -17.67
CA LEU A 35 -3.46 3.82 -16.20
C LEU A 35 -4.33 5.00 -15.75
N LEU A 36 -4.36 6.09 -16.52
CA LEU A 36 -5.21 7.25 -16.23
C LEU A 36 -6.69 6.90 -16.44
N ALA A 37 -7.02 6.14 -17.48
CA ALA A 37 -8.37 5.64 -17.74
C ALA A 37 -8.87 4.68 -16.65
N GLU A 38 -7.98 3.86 -16.06
CA GLU A 38 -8.25 3.04 -14.87
C GLU A 38 -8.49 3.89 -13.59
N GLY A 39 -8.28 5.20 -13.64
CA GLY A 39 -8.45 6.11 -12.50
C GLY A 39 -7.26 6.15 -11.54
N ILE A 40 -6.07 5.70 -11.97
CA ILE A 40 -4.86 5.75 -11.14
C ILE A 40 -4.39 7.20 -11.03
N SER A 41 -4.16 7.65 -9.79
CA SER A 41 -3.69 9.02 -9.53
C SER A 41 -2.43 9.39 -10.35
N PRO A 42 -2.33 10.62 -10.90
CA PRO A 42 -1.18 11.06 -11.69
C PRO A 42 0.16 10.89 -10.97
N LYS A 43 0.18 11.05 -9.63
CA LYS A 43 1.37 10.82 -8.80
C LYS A 43 1.87 9.37 -8.85
N ARG A 44 0.95 8.40 -8.84
CA ARG A 44 1.30 6.98 -8.97
C ARG A 44 1.77 6.65 -10.37
N VAL A 45 1.09 7.19 -11.40
CA VAL A 45 1.52 7.06 -12.80
C VAL A 45 2.94 7.62 -12.97
N TYR A 46 3.20 8.84 -12.50
CA TYR A 46 4.54 9.43 -12.47
C TYR A 46 5.59 8.50 -11.83
N THR A 47 5.24 7.85 -10.72
CA THR A 47 6.17 6.92 -10.04
C THR A 47 6.50 5.72 -10.93
N TYR A 48 5.50 5.13 -11.60
CA TYR A 48 5.74 4.04 -12.55
C TYR A 48 6.61 4.48 -13.73
N ILE A 49 6.34 5.65 -14.31
CA ILE A 49 7.12 6.17 -15.46
C ILE A 49 8.55 6.52 -15.07
N PHE A 50 8.74 7.09 -13.87
CA PHE A 50 10.08 7.34 -13.34
C PHE A 50 10.91 6.04 -13.25
N TRP A 51 10.32 4.98 -12.70
CA TRP A 51 11.01 3.69 -12.59
C TRP A 51 11.18 3.01 -13.95
N LEU A 52 10.18 3.07 -14.83
CA LEU A 52 10.29 2.55 -16.20
C LEU A 52 11.43 3.19 -16.96
N ARG A 53 11.56 4.53 -16.92
CA ARG A 53 12.68 5.24 -17.54
C ARG A 53 14.03 4.71 -17.02
N LYS A 54 14.15 4.55 -15.70
CA LYS A 54 15.36 4.00 -15.09
C LYS A 54 15.64 2.56 -15.50
N ILE A 55 14.61 1.74 -15.64
CA ILE A 55 14.70 0.36 -16.09
C ILE A 55 15.17 0.29 -17.55
N ILE A 56 14.64 1.14 -18.43
CA ILE A 56 15.03 1.18 -19.85
C ILE A 56 16.48 1.67 -20.00
N GLU A 57 16.91 2.67 -19.22
CA GLU A 57 18.31 3.10 -19.15
C GLU A 57 19.27 1.95 -18.77
N THR A 58 18.77 0.83 -18.23
CA THR A 58 19.60 -0.34 -17.89
C THR A 58 19.70 -1.41 -18.95
N ALA A 59 18.92 -1.35 -20.03
CA ALA A 59 18.87 -2.38 -21.05
C ALA A 59 18.68 -1.78 -22.45
N ASP A 60 19.61 -2.09 -23.37
CA ASP A 60 19.65 -1.57 -24.75
C ASP A 60 18.57 -2.15 -25.69
N THR A 61 17.54 -2.81 -25.15
CA THR A 61 16.54 -3.52 -25.97
C THR A 61 15.15 -2.95 -25.79
N LYS A 62 14.37 -2.93 -26.88
CA LYS A 62 12.95 -2.52 -26.89
C LYS A 62 12.16 -3.30 -25.85
N LEU A 63 11.35 -2.61 -25.05
CA LEU A 63 10.57 -3.20 -23.95
C LEU A 63 9.66 -4.34 -24.43
N ASP A 64 9.07 -4.21 -25.62
CA ASP A 64 8.19 -5.24 -26.18
C ASP A 64 8.94 -6.54 -26.53
N ASN A 65 10.25 -6.47 -26.77
CA ASN A 65 11.06 -7.65 -27.06
C ASN A 65 11.69 -8.29 -25.82
N TRP A 66 11.35 -7.83 -24.61
CA TRP A 66 11.94 -8.37 -23.40
C TRP A 66 11.47 -9.79 -23.12
N GLY A 67 12.45 -10.69 -22.97
CA GLY A 67 12.24 -12.02 -22.42
C GLY A 67 12.56 -12.09 -20.93
N ARG A 68 12.37 -13.28 -20.34
CA ARG A 68 12.65 -13.56 -18.93
C ARG A 68 14.09 -13.24 -18.53
N ARG A 69 15.04 -13.38 -19.47
CA ARG A 69 16.46 -13.07 -19.26
C ARG A 69 16.67 -11.59 -18.94
N GLU A 70 16.06 -10.69 -19.69
CA GLU A 70 16.28 -9.25 -19.53
C GLU A 70 15.61 -8.74 -18.25
N VAL A 71 14.38 -9.19 -17.97
CA VAL A 71 13.72 -8.92 -16.68
C VAL A 71 14.60 -9.35 -15.51
N ARG A 72 15.22 -10.54 -15.59
CA ARG A 72 16.14 -11.03 -14.55
C ARG A 72 17.39 -10.17 -14.42
N LYS A 73 18.00 -9.73 -15.53
CA LYS A 73 19.19 -8.86 -15.49
C LYS A 73 18.90 -7.54 -14.78
N VAL A 74 17.75 -6.92 -15.09
CA VAL A 74 17.31 -5.69 -14.44
C VAL A 74 17.15 -5.91 -12.93
N ILE A 75 16.40 -6.94 -12.53
CA ILE A 75 16.19 -7.24 -11.11
C ILE A 75 17.52 -7.49 -10.39
N ASN A 76 18.43 -8.26 -11.01
CA ASN A 76 19.74 -8.54 -10.44
C ASN A 76 20.58 -7.27 -10.28
N ARG A 77 20.56 -6.36 -11.27
CA ARG A 77 21.27 -5.08 -11.19
C ARG A 77 20.78 -4.26 -10.01
N TYR A 78 19.46 -4.07 -9.87
CA TYR A 78 18.91 -3.32 -8.74
C TYR A 78 19.15 -4.05 -7.40
N GLN A 79 19.13 -5.39 -7.37
CA GLN A 79 19.47 -6.14 -6.16
C GLN A 79 20.92 -5.90 -5.73
N ILE A 80 21.87 -5.91 -6.68
CA ILE A 80 23.29 -5.62 -6.41
C ILE A 80 23.43 -4.19 -5.87
N GLU A 81 22.78 -3.21 -6.49
CA GLU A 81 22.82 -1.82 -6.04
C GLU A 81 22.18 -1.65 -4.65
N CYS A 82 21.16 -2.44 -4.32
CA CYS A 82 20.56 -2.47 -3.00
C CYS A 82 21.52 -3.03 -1.96
N ASN A 83 22.21 -4.13 -2.28
CA ASN A 83 23.19 -4.76 -1.39
C ASN A 83 24.41 -3.87 -1.14
N LYS A 84 24.76 -3.00 -2.10
CA LYS A 84 25.80 -1.97 -1.95
C LYS A 84 25.34 -0.75 -1.13
N GLY A 85 24.05 -0.64 -0.83
CA GLY A 85 23.48 0.53 -0.14
C GLY A 85 23.19 1.74 -1.03
N ASN A 86 23.34 1.62 -2.35
CA ASN A 86 23.09 2.72 -3.29
C ASN A 86 21.59 2.99 -3.51
N ILE A 87 20.75 1.97 -3.28
CA ILE A 87 19.29 2.08 -3.31
C ILE A 87 18.68 1.43 -2.08
N SER A 88 17.50 1.93 -1.68
CA SER A 88 16.73 1.32 -0.59
C SER A 88 15.98 0.06 -1.04
N GLU A 89 15.65 -0.81 -0.08
CA GLU A 89 14.75 -1.95 -0.32
C GLU A 89 13.38 -1.52 -0.86
N ASN A 90 12.90 -0.35 -0.42
CA ASN A 90 11.65 0.21 -0.93
C ASN A 90 11.76 0.58 -2.41
N SER A 91 12.89 1.17 -2.83
CA SER A 91 13.18 1.46 -4.24
C SER A 91 13.20 0.18 -5.08
N LEU A 92 13.87 -0.87 -4.60
CA LEU A 92 13.88 -2.18 -5.25
C LEU A 92 12.45 -2.77 -5.37
N ARG A 93 11.62 -2.59 -4.34
CA ARG A 93 10.23 -3.02 -4.36
C ARG A 93 9.41 -2.27 -5.39
N GLU A 94 9.57 -0.94 -5.49
CA GLU A 94 8.88 -0.14 -6.49
C GLU A 94 9.31 -0.52 -7.93
N VAL A 95 10.59 -0.84 -8.16
CA VAL A 95 11.07 -1.40 -9.43
C VAL A 95 10.34 -2.71 -9.76
N LYS A 96 10.32 -3.68 -8.82
CA LYS A 96 9.63 -4.97 -9.02
C LYS A 96 8.12 -4.79 -9.25
N LYS A 97 7.49 -3.84 -8.55
CA LYS A 97 6.07 -3.53 -8.69
C LYS A 97 5.76 -2.92 -10.06
N THR A 98 6.59 -1.98 -10.50
CA THR A 98 6.48 -1.34 -11.81
C THR A 98 6.60 -2.38 -12.93
N LEU A 99 7.61 -3.26 -12.86
CA LEU A 99 7.77 -4.37 -13.81
C LEU A 99 6.54 -5.27 -13.86
N LYS A 100 6.00 -5.66 -12.70
CA LYS A 100 4.79 -6.48 -12.64
C LYS A 100 3.58 -5.81 -13.28
N LYS A 101 3.30 -4.54 -12.96
CA LYS A 101 2.14 -3.82 -13.51
C LYS A 101 2.28 -3.61 -15.01
N PHE A 102 3.48 -3.28 -15.48
CA PHE A 102 3.76 -3.05 -16.91
C PHE A 102 3.63 -4.34 -17.73
N PHE A 103 4.30 -5.43 -17.34
CA PHE A 103 4.21 -6.69 -18.09
C PHE A 103 2.84 -7.37 -17.97
N LYS A 104 2.12 -7.14 -16.86
CA LYS A 104 0.70 -7.54 -16.75
C LYS A 104 -0.19 -6.79 -17.74
N TRP A 105 0.02 -5.48 -17.88
CA TRP A 105 -0.70 -4.67 -18.86
C TRP A 105 -0.42 -5.13 -20.31
N LEU A 106 0.83 -5.50 -20.62
CA LEU A 106 1.20 -6.11 -21.91
C LEU A 106 0.63 -7.53 -22.13
N GLY A 107 -0.08 -8.11 -21.17
CA GLY A 107 -0.55 -9.50 -21.24
C GLY A 107 0.56 -10.55 -21.11
N ARG A 108 1.78 -10.17 -20.71
CA ARG A 108 2.97 -11.03 -20.59
C ARG A 108 3.33 -11.32 -19.13
N GLU A 109 2.34 -11.82 -18.38
CA GLU A 109 2.50 -12.12 -16.95
C GLU A 109 3.51 -13.24 -16.68
N ASP A 110 3.73 -14.14 -17.64
CA ASP A 110 4.69 -15.25 -17.60
C ASP A 110 6.15 -14.82 -17.32
N LEU A 111 6.47 -13.59 -17.71
CA LEU A 111 7.78 -12.96 -17.49
C LEU A 111 8.00 -12.51 -16.06
N VAL A 112 6.93 -12.28 -15.30
CA VAL A 112 6.98 -11.67 -13.96
C VAL A 112 6.41 -12.55 -12.83
N ASN A 113 5.71 -13.62 -13.16
CA ASN A 113 5.10 -14.52 -12.17
C ASN A 113 6.12 -15.32 -11.34
N TRP A 114 7.37 -15.46 -11.81
CA TRP A 114 8.39 -16.24 -11.13
C TRP A 114 9.04 -15.55 -9.91
N PHE A 115 8.85 -14.25 -9.73
CA PHE A 115 9.38 -13.52 -8.56
C PHE A 115 8.26 -12.86 -7.74
N SER A 116 8.38 -12.91 -6.42
CA SER A 116 7.45 -12.23 -5.51
C SER A 116 7.95 -10.82 -5.16
N LEU A 117 7.01 -9.95 -4.76
CA LEU A 117 7.35 -8.74 -4.03
C LEU A 117 7.66 -9.22 -2.61
N GLY A 118 8.93 -9.20 -2.21
CA GLY A 118 9.34 -9.66 -0.87
C GLY A 118 8.49 -9.01 0.23
N ASN A 119 8.28 -9.74 1.33
CA ASN A 119 7.53 -9.21 2.47
C ASN A 119 8.30 -8.05 3.09
N VAL A 120 7.63 -6.90 3.22
CA VAL A 120 8.11 -5.84 4.09
C VAL A 120 7.71 -6.28 5.49
N ALA A 121 8.67 -6.74 6.30
CA ALA A 121 8.43 -6.82 7.73
C ALA A 121 7.99 -5.42 8.18
N PRO A 122 6.85 -5.27 8.88
CA PRO A 122 6.45 -3.95 9.37
C PRO A 122 7.60 -3.41 10.22
N LYS A 123 8.10 -2.21 9.91
CA LYS A 123 9.03 -1.45 10.77
C LYS A 123 8.31 -0.91 12.02
N ILE A 124 7.36 -1.65 12.56
CA ILE A 124 6.73 -1.34 13.84
C ILE A 124 7.40 -2.30 14.80
N SER A 125 8.32 -1.78 15.61
CA SER A 125 8.81 -2.55 16.74
C SER A 125 7.63 -2.75 17.70
N PRO A 126 7.48 -3.89 18.40
CA PRO A 126 6.45 -4.04 19.43
C PRO A 126 6.49 -2.93 20.49
N GLN A 127 7.63 -2.24 20.62
CA GLN A 127 7.86 -1.08 21.48
C GLN A 127 7.20 0.22 20.97
N ASP A 128 6.84 0.31 19.68
CA ASP A 128 6.09 1.46 19.11
C ASP A 128 4.57 1.29 19.25
N LEU A 129 4.10 0.12 19.70
CA LEU A 129 2.69 -0.09 20.01
C LEU A 129 2.43 0.43 21.42
N ILE A 130 1.67 1.52 21.52
CA ILE A 130 1.12 2.00 22.79
C ILE A 130 0.38 0.82 23.42
N THR A 131 0.89 0.34 24.54
CA THR A 131 0.26 -0.74 25.30
C THR A 131 -1.01 -0.23 25.98
N THR A 132 -1.96 -1.11 26.30
CA THR A 132 -3.20 -0.73 27.00
C THR A 132 -2.92 0.07 28.28
N GLU A 133 -1.81 -0.25 28.96
CA GLU A 133 -1.36 0.44 30.17
C GLU A 133 -0.88 1.88 29.89
N GLU A 134 -0.14 2.10 28.80
CA GLU A 134 0.27 3.45 28.38
C GLU A 134 -0.92 4.29 27.90
N PHE A 135 -1.90 3.64 27.25
CA PHE A 135 -3.17 4.29 26.88
C PHE A 135 -3.97 4.71 28.12
N GLU A 136 -4.07 3.85 29.13
CA GLU A 136 -4.73 4.18 30.40
C GLU A 136 -4.00 5.24 31.20
N ALA A 137 -2.66 5.22 31.22
CA ALA A 137 -1.85 6.26 31.84
C ALA A 137 -2.07 7.62 31.16
N MET A 138 -2.13 7.65 29.83
CA MET A 138 -2.43 8.87 29.05
C MET A 138 -3.84 9.39 29.35
N LEU A 139 -4.84 8.51 29.45
CA LEU A 139 -6.20 8.85 29.86
C LEU A 139 -6.27 9.44 31.28
N ARG A 140 -5.47 8.91 32.21
CA ARG A 140 -5.39 9.40 33.59
C ARG A 140 -4.69 10.77 33.66
N THR A 141 -3.64 11.00 32.89
CA THR A 141 -2.94 12.30 32.85
C THR A 141 -3.81 13.41 32.23
N CYS A 142 -4.73 13.07 31.32
CA CYS A 142 -5.71 14.02 30.76
C CYS A 142 -6.84 14.41 31.73
N MET A 143 -6.88 13.92 32.97
CA MET A 143 -7.91 14.25 33.97
C MET A 143 -7.78 15.64 34.60
N ASN A 144 -6.84 16.50 34.15
CA ASN A 144 -6.94 17.92 34.46
C ASN A 144 -8.11 18.53 33.67
N SER A 145 -8.95 19.29 34.37
CA SER A 145 -10.31 19.78 34.05
C SER A 145 -10.53 20.55 32.73
N ARG A 146 -9.56 20.56 31.81
CA ARG A 146 -9.64 21.20 30.48
C ARG A 146 -9.70 20.22 29.28
N CYS A 147 -9.44 18.92 29.47
CA CYS A 147 -9.49 17.89 28.42
C CYS A 147 -10.58 16.85 28.70
N SER A 148 -11.83 17.25 28.83
CA SER A 148 -12.95 16.30 28.85
C SER A 148 -13.32 15.90 27.42
N ILE A 149 -12.97 14.67 27.04
CA ILE A 149 -13.61 13.96 25.92
C ILE A 149 -15.13 13.94 26.24
N PRO A 150 -16.01 14.46 25.35
CA PRO A 150 -17.44 14.42 25.58
C PRO A 150 -17.89 12.97 25.74
N LYS A 151 -18.58 12.67 26.85
CA LYS A 151 -19.21 11.37 27.12
C LYS A 151 -20.29 11.09 26.06
N LEU A 152 -19.89 10.63 24.89
CA LEU A 152 -20.78 10.05 23.89
C LEU A 152 -20.43 8.58 23.79
N PHE A 153 -21.05 7.77 24.65
CA PHE A 153 -21.42 6.37 24.42
C PHE A 153 -22.10 5.88 25.72
N HIS A 154 -23.32 6.34 25.97
CA HIS A 154 -24.28 5.57 26.76
C HIS A 154 -24.92 4.57 25.82
N ASN A 155 -24.46 3.32 25.85
CA ASN A 155 -25.19 2.20 25.24
C ASN A 155 -26.36 1.81 26.16
N PRO A 156 -27.51 1.39 25.59
CA PRO A 156 -28.77 1.22 26.31
C PRO A 156 -28.80 -0.08 27.16
N LYS A 157 -29.72 -0.04 28.13
CA LYS A 157 -29.97 -0.92 29.29
C LYS A 157 -29.78 -2.44 29.07
N PRO A 158 -29.31 -3.18 30.10
CA PRO A 158 -29.46 -4.63 30.16
C PRO A 158 -30.91 -5.04 30.46
N ASN A 159 -31.38 -6.10 29.77
CA ASN A 159 -32.62 -6.81 30.02
C ASN A 159 -32.65 -7.34 31.47
N SER A 160 -33.56 -6.81 32.30
CA SER A 160 -33.95 -7.40 33.58
C SER A 160 -35.07 -8.42 33.33
N CYS A 161 -34.70 -9.69 33.16
CA CYS A 161 -35.61 -10.81 33.36
C CYS A 161 -35.44 -11.27 34.81
N GLU A 162 -36.05 -10.54 35.75
CA GLU A 162 -36.15 -10.96 37.14
C GLU A 162 -37.55 -11.50 37.41
N LYS A 163 -37.57 -12.80 37.70
CA LYS A 163 -38.66 -13.53 38.33
C LYS A 163 -38.67 -13.20 39.81
N THR A 164 -39.85 -12.92 40.37
CA THR A 164 -40.23 -13.06 41.79
C THR A 164 -41.71 -12.65 41.85
N ASN A 165 -42.65 -13.30 42.54
CA ASN A 165 -42.67 -13.89 43.88
C ASN A 165 -43.83 -14.93 43.97
N GLU A 166 -43.58 -16.09 44.58
CA GLU A 166 -44.03 -16.50 45.93
C GLU A 166 -45.51 -16.89 46.04
N GLN A 167 -45.74 -18.17 46.37
CA GLN A 167 -46.69 -18.61 47.40
C GLN A 167 -46.49 -20.13 47.63
N LYS A 168 -45.83 -20.48 48.73
CA LYS A 168 -45.86 -21.79 49.37
C LYS A 168 -45.87 -21.59 50.88
N ASP A 169 -46.48 -22.56 51.55
CA ASP A 169 -46.68 -22.76 53.00
C ASP A 169 -48.07 -22.27 53.49
N GLN A 170 -48.97 -23.06 54.07
CA GLN A 170 -48.99 -24.42 54.65
C GLN A 170 -50.47 -24.92 54.64
N VAL A 171 -50.74 -26.19 54.26
CA VAL A 171 -51.07 -27.34 55.14
C VAL A 171 -52.34 -27.14 56.00
N ASP A 172 -53.44 -27.81 55.62
CA ASP A 172 -54.22 -28.73 56.49
C ASP A 172 -55.49 -29.24 55.77
N HIS A 173 -55.52 -30.54 55.48
CA HIS A 173 -56.73 -31.29 55.12
C HIS A 173 -57.05 -32.25 56.27
N GLN A 174 -58.24 -32.06 56.84
CA GLN A 174 -58.92 -33.03 57.69
C GLN A 174 -59.23 -34.29 56.88
N THR A 175 -58.90 -35.47 57.41
CA THR A 175 -59.80 -36.61 57.66
C THR A 175 -59.05 -37.67 58.44
#